data_AF-A0A9P7N2K3-F1
#
_entry.id   AF-A0A9P7N2K3-F1
#
_cell.length_a   1.000
_cell.length_b   1.000
_cell.length_c   1.000
_cell.angle_alpha   90.00
_cell.angle_beta   90.00
_cell.angle_gamma   90.00
#
_symmetry.space_group_name_H-M   'P 1'
#
loop_
_entity.id
_entity.type
_entity.pdbx_description
1 polymer ?
#
loop_
_entity_poly.entity_id
_entity_poly.type
_entity_poly.pdbx_seq_one_letter_code
_entity_poly.pdbx_strand_id
1 'polypeptide(L)'
;MDLLGRLKHQFCIDSSRVYATGHSNGAGFCDILACSRVAGAQFAAFAPISGAFYTQFHSDDECHAAAASLPRPMLEVHGAADRQIPYQGRTSGGHGPLMALPVWVAGWAERNGCGERVAAHPGRGVHDERYACRGVADGLEHIRVESMGHAWPEAGSALQNVSAKVMEFLNKHGG
;
A
#
# COMPACT_ATOMS: atom_id res chain seq x y z
N MET A 1 25.47 -6.26 -3.22
CA MET A 1 24.39 -5.93 -4.20
C MET A 1 23.14 -6.63 -3.75
N ASP A 2 22.01 -5.93 -3.66
CA ASP A 2 20.71 -6.51 -3.29
C ASP A 2 20.08 -7.28 -4.48
N LEU A 3 18.89 -7.88 -4.27
CA LEU A 3 18.19 -8.65 -5.31
C LEU A 3 17.77 -7.76 -6.49
N LEU A 4 17.21 -6.57 -6.23
CA LEU A 4 16.73 -5.67 -7.27
C LEU A 4 17.90 -5.19 -8.16
N GLY A 5 19.03 -4.84 -7.56
CA GLY A 5 20.25 -4.50 -8.27
C GLY A 5 20.73 -5.66 -9.15
N ARG A 6 20.73 -6.89 -8.62
CA ARG A 6 21.09 -8.08 -9.41
C ARG A 6 20.17 -8.28 -10.62
N LEU A 7 18.87 -8.11 -10.44
CA LEU A 7 17.89 -8.25 -11.53
C LEU A 7 18.07 -7.17 -12.60
N LYS A 8 18.29 -5.90 -12.20
CA LYS A 8 18.59 -4.79 -13.12
C LYS A 8 19.88 -5.00 -13.90
N HIS A 9 20.85 -5.70 -13.31
CA HIS A 9 22.09 -6.07 -13.99
C HIS A 9 21.90 -7.24 -14.97
N GLN A 10 21.02 -8.19 -14.66
CA GLN A 10 20.81 -9.41 -15.46
C GLN A 10 19.80 -9.23 -16.60
N PHE A 11 18.83 -8.33 -16.44
CA PHE A 11 17.72 -8.13 -17.37
C PHE A 11 17.56 -6.65 -17.72
N CYS A 12 16.96 -6.38 -18.89
CA CYS A 12 16.60 -5.02 -19.31
C CYS A 12 15.35 -4.53 -18.55
N ILE A 13 15.53 -4.18 -17.29
CA ILE A 13 14.47 -3.63 -16.43
C ILE A 13 14.43 -2.11 -16.59
N ASP A 14 13.26 -1.60 -16.97
CA ASP A 14 12.98 -0.17 -16.90
C ASP A 14 12.93 0.27 -15.43
N SER A 15 13.89 1.10 -15.02
CA SER A 15 13.98 1.57 -13.63
C SER A 15 12.89 2.56 -13.26
N SER A 16 12.14 3.15 -14.21
CA SER A 16 10.96 3.96 -13.90
C SER A 16 9.71 3.09 -13.64
N ARG A 17 9.77 1.78 -13.90
CA ARG A 17 8.64 0.84 -13.82
C ARG A 17 8.90 -0.33 -12.90
N VAL A 18 9.49 -0.04 -11.73
CA VAL A 18 9.71 -1.01 -10.66
C VAL A 18 8.66 -0.78 -9.58
N TYR A 19 7.99 -1.84 -9.14
CA TYR A 19 6.86 -1.76 -8.20
C TYR A 19 6.99 -2.80 -7.09
N ALA A 20 6.29 -2.57 -5.98
CA ALA A 20 6.20 -3.55 -4.89
C ALA A 20 4.73 -3.80 -4.50
N THR A 21 4.38 -5.07 -4.35
CA THR A 21 3.08 -5.50 -3.87
C THR A 21 3.26 -6.79 -3.06
N GLY A 22 2.30 -7.09 -2.21
CA GLY A 22 2.33 -8.29 -1.39
C GLY A 22 1.05 -8.45 -0.59
N HIS A 23 0.89 -9.64 0.00
CA HIS A 23 -0.22 -9.98 0.88
C HIS A 23 0.25 -10.08 2.33
N SER A 24 -0.55 -9.67 3.31
CA SER A 24 -0.25 -9.91 4.73
C SER A 24 1.09 -9.30 5.17
N ASN A 25 2.01 -10.11 5.69
CA ASN A 25 3.37 -9.70 6.00
C ASN A 25 4.14 -9.16 4.78
N GLY A 26 3.85 -9.65 3.57
CA GLY A 26 4.44 -9.13 2.33
C GLY A 26 3.98 -7.71 2.01
N ALA A 27 2.73 -7.38 2.35
CA ALA A 27 2.23 -6.01 2.29
C ALA A 27 2.83 -5.13 3.39
N GLY A 28 3.01 -5.67 4.61
CA GLY A 28 3.78 -4.99 5.65
C GLY A 28 5.23 -4.71 5.22
N PHE A 29 5.85 -5.63 4.48
CA PHE A 29 7.18 -5.41 3.91
C PHE A 29 7.19 -4.32 2.83
N CYS A 30 6.12 -4.18 2.04
CA CYS A 30 5.97 -3.05 1.12
C CYS A 30 6.01 -1.70 1.86
N ASP A 31 5.35 -1.61 3.02
CA ASP A 31 5.37 -0.41 3.86
C ASP A 31 6.77 -0.11 4.42
N ILE A 32 7.51 -1.13 4.88
CA ILE A 32 8.92 -0.98 5.31
C ILE A 32 9.78 -0.46 4.15
N LEU A 33 9.65 -1.04 2.95
CA LEU A 33 10.37 -0.57 1.76
C LEU A 33 9.99 0.88 1.42
N ALA A 34 8.71 1.22 1.54
CA ALA A 34 8.21 2.55 1.26
C ALA A 34 8.73 3.59 2.27
N CYS A 35 8.85 3.25 3.55
CA CYS A 35 9.45 4.14 4.54
C CYS A 35 10.97 4.28 4.39
N SER A 36 11.66 3.33 3.75
CA SER A 36 13.09 3.47 3.48
C SER A 36 13.37 4.55 2.44
N ARG A 37 14.24 5.51 2.77
CA ARG A 37 14.72 6.52 1.81
C ARG A 37 15.42 5.88 0.60
N VAL A 38 16.28 4.89 0.84
CA VAL A 38 17.12 4.28 -0.20
C VAL A 38 16.36 3.20 -0.96
N ALA A 39 15.76 2.23 -0.27
CA ALA A 39 15.05 1.15 -0.96
C ALA A 39 13.82 1.70 -1.67
N GLY A 40 13.11 2.60 -0.99
CA GLY A 40 11.89 3.15 -1.48
C GLY A 40 12.01 4.03 -2.73
N ALA A 41 13.11 4.76 -2.89
CA ALA A 41 13.40 5.52 -4.11
C ALA A 41 13.63 4.63 -5.35
N GLN A 42 13.71 3.31 -5.17
CA GLN A 42 13.83 2.36 -6.28
C GLN A 42 12.48 1.91 -6.85
N PHE A 43 11.36 2.27 -6.22
CA PHE A 43 10.02 1.85 -6.61
C PHE A 43 9.15 3.05 -7.00
N ALA A 44 8.44 2.93 -8.11
CA ALA A 44 7.55 3.95 -8.64
C ALA A 44 6.17 3.94 -7.96
N ALA A 45 5.71 2.78 -7.48
CA ALA A 45 4.43 2.63 -6.78
C ALA A 45 4.37 1.36 -5.92
N PHE A 46 3.48 1.38 -4.93
CA PHE A 46 3.25 0.28 -4.00
C PHE A 46 1.78 -0.14 -4.00
N ALA A 47 1.51 -1.44 -3.83
CA ALA A 47 0.14 -1.94 -3.70
C ALA A 47 0.03 -3.02 -2.59
N PRO A 48 0.10 -2.65 -1.30
CA PRO A 48 -0.09 -3.60 -0.20
C PRO A 48 -1.55 -4.10 -0.11
N ILE A 49 -1.76 -5.41 -0.04
CA ILE A 49 -3.08 -6.04 0.11
C ILE A 49 -3.16 -6.78 1.45
N SER A 50 -4.22 -6.52 2.23
CA SER A 50 -4.44 -7.09 3.56
C SER A 50 -3.20 -6.95 4.47
N GLY A 51 -2.63 -5.76 4.53
CA GLY A 51 -1.28 -5.53 5.04
C GLY A 51 -1.11 -5.61 6.55
N ALA A 52 -0.11 -6.36 7.00
CA ALA A 52 0.30 -6.43 8.40
C ALA A 52 1.27 -5.29 8.75
N PHE A 53 0.71 -4.11 9.04
CA PHE A 53 1.47 -2.91 9.37
C PHE A 53 1.84 -2.86 10.86
N TYR A 54 2.94 -3.51 11.23
CA TYR A 54 3.42 -3.50 12.61
C TYR A 54 4.11 -2.18 12.96
N THR A 55 3.76 -1.60 14.11
CA THR A 55 4.28 -0.28 14.52
C THR A 55 5.72 -0.31 15.02
N GLN A 56 6.34 -1.49 15.14
CA GLN A 56 7.69 -1.63 15.67
C GLN A 56 8.80 -1.80 14.62
N PHE A 57 8.47 -1.94 13.33
CA PHE A 57 9.45 -2.26 12.30
C PHE A 57 10.06 -1.05 11.59
N HIS A 58 9.48 0.13 11.76
CA HIS A 58 10.07 1.41 11.34
C HIS A 58 9.59 2.51 12.29
N SER A 59 10.36 3.59 12.39
CA SER A 59 9.93 4.79 13.13
C SER A 59 9.31 5.80 12.17
N ASP A 60 8.44 6.66 12.70
CA ASP A 60 7.92 7.78 11.91
C ASP A 60 9.05 8.69 11.39
N ASP A 61 10.14 8.86 12.13
CA ASP A 61 11.30 9.65 11.69
C ASP A 61 11.98 9.05 10.44
N GLU A 62 12.11 7.72 10.38
CA GLU A 62 12.65 7.04 9.20
C GLU A 62 11.74 7.28 7.98
N CYS A 63 10.43 7.14 8.19
CA CYS A 63 9.45 7.34 7.14
C CYS A 63 9.35 8.83 6.71
N HIS A 64 9.58 9.78 7.62
CA HIS A 64 9.68 11.21 7.30
C HIS A 64 11.00 11.55 6.57
N ALA A 65 12.11 10.89 6.86
CA ALA A 65 13.36 11.09 6.12
C ALA A 65 13.26 10.65 4.64
N ALA A 66 12.33 9.73 4.34
CA ALA A 66 11.95 9.37 2.97
C ALA A 66 11.14 10.46 2.24
N ALA A 67 10.65 11.49 2.95
CA ALA A 67 9.80 12.55 2.40
C ALA A 67 10.40 13.32 1.22
N ALA A 68 11.74 13.34 1.12
CA ALA A 68 12.46 13.96 0.01
C ALA A 68 12.21 13.30 -1.37
N SER A 69 11.57 12.12 -1.39
CA SER A 69 11.25 11.34 -2.59
C SER A 69 9.74 11.10 -2.77
N LEU A 70 8.90 11.98 -2.20
CA LEU A 70 7.43 11.91 -2.24
C LEU A 70 6.84 12.83 -3.33
N PRO A 71 5.63 12.55 -3.84
CA PRO A 71 4.68 11.51 -3.40
C PRO A 71 5.05 10.10 -3.86
N ARG A 72 4.64 9.09 -3.08
CA ARG A 72 4.74 7.68 -3.43
C ARG A 72 3.35 7.10 -3.64
N PRO A 73 2.96 6.82 -4.88
CA PRO A 73 1.68 6.22 -5.18
C PRO A 73 1.45 4.92 -4.41
N MET A 74 0.30 4.82 -3.74
CA MET A 74 -0.10 3.66 -2.95
C MET A 74 -1.53 3.21 -3.23
N LEU A 75 -1.72 1.90 -3.39
CA LEU A 75 -3.03 1.24 -3.38
C LEU A 75 -3.10 0.26 -2.20
N GLU A 76 -3.95 0.54 -1.23
CA GLU A 76 -4.24 -0.37 -0.13
C GLU A 76 -5.61 -1.03 -0.34
N VAL A 77 -5.70 -2.33 -0.07
CA VAL A 77 -6.97 -3.05 -0.06
C VAL A 77 -7.05 -3.92 1.18
N HIS A 78 -8.05 -3.66 2.04
CA HIS A 78 -8.23 -4.40 3.29
C HIS A 78 -9.68 -4.81 3.55
N GLY A 79 -9.82 -5.93 4.25
CA GLY A 79 -11.12 -6.48 4.62
C GLY A 79 -11.56 -6.03 6.00
N ALA A 80 -12.79 -5.53 6.15
CA ALA A 80 -13.30 -5.16 7.47
C ALA A 80 -13.55 -6.39 8.36
N ALA A 81 -13.77 -7.56 7.76
CA ALA A 81 -13.94 -8.83 8.44
C ALA A 81 -12.63 -9.62 8.64
N ASP A 82 -11.47 -9.01 8.36
CA ASP A 82 -10.16 -9.63 8.60
C ASP A 82 -9.94 -9.84 10.12
N ARG A 83 -9.83 -11.10 10.53
CA ARG A 83 -9.58 -11.50 11.93
C ARG A 83 -8.10 -11.78 12.22
N GLN A 84 -7.26 -11.88 11.20
CA GLN A 84 -5.82 -12.12 11.36
C GLN A 84 -5.09 -10.79 11.53
N ILE A 85 -5.41 -9.84 10.64
CA ILE A 85 -4.92 -8.48 10.61
C ILE A 85 -6.14 -7.54 10.71
N PRO A 86 -6.62 -7.23 11.93
CA PRO A 86 -7.85 -6.46 12.10
C PRO A 86 -7.76 -5.08 11.47
N TYR A 87 -8.81 -4.66 10.77
CA TYR A 87 -8.90 -3.34 10.15
C TYR A 87 -8.67 -2.18 11.15
N GLN A 88 -9.15 -2.35 12.37
CA GLN A 88 -8.97 -1.38 13.47
C GLN A 88 -7.63 -1.52 14.21
N GLY A 89 -6.72 -2.36 13.71
CA GLY A 89 -5.45 -2.67 14.36
C GLY A 89 -5.61 -3.46 15.65
N ARG A 90 -4.50 -3.60 16.39
CA ARG A 90 -4.48 -4.17 17.74
C ARG A 90 -3.26 -3.67 18.50
N THR A 91 -3.38 -3.52 19.81
CA THR A 91 -2.29 -3.01 20.67
C THR A 91 -1.31 -4.09 21.12
N SER A 92 -1.64 -5.37 20.95
CA SER A 92 -0.78 -6.49 21.32
C SER A 92 -1.06 -7.73 20.46
N GLY A 93 -0.11 -8.68 20.41
CA GLY A 93 -0.24 -9.93 19.66
C GLY A 93 1.12 -10.65 19.55
N GLY A 94 1.11 -11.92 19.12
CA GLY A 94 2.33 -12.74 19.06
C GLY A 94 3.46 -12.18 18.18
N HIS A 95 3.11 -11.32 17.22
CA HIS A 95 4.06 -10.64 16.33
C HIS A 95 4.16 -9.13 16.61
N GLY A 96 3.54 -8.63 17.69
CA GLY A 96 3.50 -7.21 18.06
C GLY A 96 2.21 -6.47 17.70
N PRO A 97 2.10 -5.19 18.10
CA PRO A 97 1.00 -4.27 17.74
C PRO A 97 0.86 -4.08 16.23
N LEU A 98 -0.38 -3.99 15.76
CA LEU A 98 -0.74 -3.63 14.40
C LEU A 98 -1.39 -2.25 14.37
N MET A 99 -0.92 -1.39 13.48
CA MET A 99 -1.53 -0.11 13.19
C MET A 99 -2.94 -0.30 12.63
N ALA A 100 -3.87 0.57 13.02
CA ALA A 100 -5.19 0.61 12.40
C ALA A 100 -5.07 1.11 10.95
N LEU A 101 -5.79 0.49 10.01
CA LEU A 101 -5.75 0.86 8.59
C LEU A 101 -6.10 2.34 8.35
N PRO A 102 -7.13 2.92 9.01
CA PRO A 102 -7.39 4.36 8.89
C PRO A 102 -6.21 5.25 9.33
N VAL A 103 -5.43 4.82 10.33
CA VAL A 103 -4.25 5.55 10.78
C VAL A 103 -3.12 5.42 9.77
N TRP A 104 -2.93 4.23 9.20
CA TRP A 104 -1.94 4.00 8.14
C TRP A 104 -2.24 4.84 6.89
N VAL A 105 -3.50 4.86 6.43
CA VAL A 105 -3.97 5.66 5.29
C VAL A 105 -3.77 7.15 5.57
N ALA A 106 -4.13 7.64 6.76
CA ALA A 106 -3.93 9.03 7.13
C ALA A 106 -2.45 9.43 7.14
N GLY A 107 -1.58 8.57 7.68
CA GLY A 107 -0.13 8.80 7.70
C GLY A 107 0.46 8.88 6.29
N TRP A 108 0.05 8.01 5.37
CA TRP A 108 0.48 8.08 3.97
C TRP A 108 -0.11 9.27 3.22
N ALA A 109 -1.35 9.65 3.51
CA ALA A 109 -1.97 10.85 2.95
C ALA A 109 -1.18 12.11 3.34
N GLU A 110 -0.80 12.22 4.61
CA GLU A 110 0.03 13.31 5.12
C GLU A 110 1.41 13.34 4.46
N ARG A 111 2.12 12.20 4.50
CA ARG A 111 3.46 12.07 3.89
C ARG A 111 3.42 12.46 2.42
N ASN A 112 2.48 11.92 1.65
CA ASN A 112 2.34 12.22 0.22
C ASN A 112 1.85 13.65 -0.08
N GLY A 113 1.44 14.43 0.92
CA GLY A 113 0.87 15.76 0.71
C GLY A 113 -0.43 15.69 -0.09
N CYS A 114 -1.29 14.75 0.29
CA CYS A 114 -2.58 14.55 -0.33
C CYS A 114 -3.57 15.66 0.02
N GLY A 115 -4.43 15.99 -0.94
CA GLY A 115 -5.54 16.91 -0.77
C GLY A 115 -6.80 16.23 -0.23
N GLU A 116 -7.96 16.75 -0.64
CA GLU A 116 -9.25 16.22 -0.21
C GLU A 116 -9.48 14.77 -0.68
N ARG A 117 -10.06 13.97 0.22
CA ARG A 117 -10.48 12.58 -0.05
C ARG A 117 -11.76 12.55 -0.88
N VAL A 118 -11.74 11.83 -1.99
CA VAL A 118 -12.92 11.48 -2.77
C VAL A 118 -13.35 10.06 -2.42
N ALA A 119 -14.58 9.89 -1.91
CA ALA A 119 -15.10 8.58 -1.52
C ALA A 119 -16.15 8.06 -2.53
N ALA A 120 -16.09 6.77 -2.84
CA ALA A 120 -17.01 6.05 -3.71
C ALA A 120 -17.48 4.75 -3.06
N HIS A 121 -18.69 4.32 -3.45
CA HIS A 121 -19.34 3.12 -2.93
C HIS A 121 -19.86 2.28 -4.11
N PRO A 122 -19.01 1.51 -4.79
CA PRO A 122 -19.40 0.76 -5.99
C PRO A 122 -20.36 -0.41 -5.73
N GLY A 123 -20.81 -0.60 -4.48
CA GLY A 123 -21.74 -1.64 -4.05
C GLY A 123 -21.04 -2.85 -3.46
N ARG A 124 -21.84 -3.86 -3.05
CA ARG A 124 -21.36 -5.12 -2.43
C ARG A 124 -20.46 -4.92 -1.19
N GLY A 125 -20.67 -3.83 -0.44
CA GLY A 125 -19.86 -3.51 0.74
C GLY A 125 -18.44 -3.07 0.42
N VAL A 126 -18.19 -2.56 -0.79
CA VAL A 126 -16.91 -1.95 -1.15
C VAL A 126 -16.97 -0.44 -0.89
N HIS A 127 -15.97 0.08 -0.19
CA HIS A 127 -15.71 1.49 0.04
C HIS A 127 -14.36 1.83 -0.57
N ASP A 128 -14.33 2.80 -1.48
CA ASP A 128 -13.14 3.22 -2.22
C ASP A 128 -12.86 4.69 -1.87
N GLU A 129 -11.70 4.97 -1.30
CA GLU A 129 -11.25 6.30 -0.89
C GLU A 129 -10.01 6.68 -1.69
N ARG A 130 -10.08 7.77 -2.45
CA ARG A 130 -8.99 8.23 -3.32
C ARG A 130 -8.51 9.62 -2.95
N TYR A 131 -7.23 9.85 -3.20
CA TYR A 131 -6.54 11.08 -2.87
C TYR A 131 -5.63 11.50 -4.02
N ALA A 132 -5.78 12.76 -4.44
CA ALA A 132 -4.78 13.42 -5.27
C ALA A 132 -3.66 13.97 -4.38
N CYS A 133 -2.40 13.70 -4.71
CA CYS A 133 -1.25 14.02 -3.86
C CYS A 133 -0.13 14.67 -4.67
N ARG A 134 0.28 15.90 -4.30
CA ARG A 134 1.36 16.66 -4.96
C ARG A 134 1.43 16.49 -6.50
N GLY A 135 0.32 16.71 -7.19
CA GLY A 135 0.25 16.62 -8.66
C GLY A 135 0.02 15.20 -9.23
N VAL A 136 -0.07 14.19 -8.38
CA VAL A 136 -0.45 12.80 -8.75
C VAL A 136 -1.93 12.60 -8.45
N ALA A 137 -2.76 12.40 -9.49
CA ALA A 137 -4.22 12.35 -9.35
C ALA A 137 -4.72 11.19 -8.47
N ASP A 138 -4.05 10.04 -8.48
CA ASP A 138 -4.34 8.88 -7.63
C ASP A 138 -3.09 8.54 -6.79
N GLY A 139 -2.60 9.51 -6.04
CA GLY A 139 -1.40 9.35 -5.22
C GLY A 139 -1.60 8.43 -4.01
N LEU A 140 -2.84 8.22 -3.58
CA LEU A 140 -3.23 7.21 -2.60
C LEU A 140 -4.66 6.75 -2.89
N GLU A 141 -4.87 5.45 -2.89
CA GLU A 141 -6.17 4.79 -2.98
C GLU A 141 -6.28 3.75 -1.86
N HIS A 142 -7.39 3.77 -1.13
CA HIS A 142 -7.68 2.85 -0.05
C HIS A 142 -9.03 2.19 -0.30
N ILE A 143 -9.06 0.86 -0.33
CA ILE A 143 -10.28 0.10 -0.57
C ILE A 143 -10.57 -0.80 0.63
N ARG A 144 -11.67 -0.48 1.32
CA ARG A 144 -12.22 -1.35 2.35
C ARG A 144 -13.34 -2.21 1.78
N VAL A 145 -13.26 -3.52 2.03
CA VAL A 145 -14.32 -4.47 1.66
C VAL A 145 -14.95 -5.07 2.92
N GLU A 146 -16.21 -4.75 3.20
CA GLU A 146 -16.90 -5.08 4.45
C GLU A 146 -16.94 -6.60 4.72
N SER A 147 -17.23 -7.40 3.69
CA SER A 147 -17.37 -8.86 3.82
C SER A 147 -16.05 -9.63 3.72
N MET A 148 -14.93 -8.96 3.44
CA MET A 148 -13.66 -9.61 3.14
C MET A 148 -12.89 -9.93 4.42
N GLY A 149 -12.39 -11.16 4.51
CA GLY A 149 -11.47 -11.60 5.57
C GLY A 149 -10.01 -11.31 5.22
N HIS A 150 -9.09 -12.15 5.71
CA HIS A 150 -7.67 -12.08 5.35
C HIS A 150 -7.43 -12.75 4.00
N ALA A 151 -7.48 -11.98 2.91
CA ALA A 151 -7.47 -12.55 1.57
C ALA A 151 -6.89 -11.60 0.52
N TRP A 152 -6.43 -12.20 -0.58
CA TRP A 152 -6.19 -11.53 -1.84
C TRP A 152 -7.44 -11.72 -2.74
N PRO A 153 -8.26 -10.67 -3.01
CA PRO A 153 -9.54 -10.87 -3.69
C PRO A 153 -9.40 -11.37 -5.15
N GLU A 154 -9.86 -12.58 -5.40
CA GLU A 154 -9.91 -13.21 -6.72
C GLU A 154 -11.23 -12.94 -7.45
N ALA A 155 -11.22 -13.15 -8.78
CA ALA A 155 -12.38 -12.97 -9.64
C ALA A 155 -13.65 -13.64 -9.06
N GLY A 156 -14.75 -12.89 -9.00
CA GLY A 156 -15.99 -13.32 -8.35
C GLY A 156 -16.15 -12.85 -6.89
N SER A 157 -15.10 -12.28 -6.29
CA SER A 157 -15.21 -11.58 -5.00
C SER A 157 -16.00 -10.26 -5.10
N ALA A 158 -16.28 -9.62 -3.96
CA ALA A 158 -16.92 -8.30 -3.92
C ALA A 158 -16.14 -7.24 -4.73
N LEU A 159 -14.80 -7.29 -4.71
CA LEU A 159 -13.90 -6.42 -5.49
C LEU A 159 -13.60 -6.97 -6.90
N GLN A 160 -14.21 -8.10 -7.28
CA GLN A 160 -13.89 -8.85 -8.50
C GLN A 160 -12.42 -9.25 -8.53
N ASN A 161 -11.55 -8.61 -9.32
CA ASN A 161 -10.17 -9.06 -9.53
C ASN A 161 -9.18 -8.01 -9.01
N VAL A 162 -8.67 -8.20 -7.79
CA VAL A 162 -7.69 -7.27 -7.21
C VAL A 162 -6.38 -7.26 -8.01
N SER A 163 -5.97 -8.38 -8.59
CA SER A 163 -4.72 -8.46 -9.36
C SER A 163 -4.77 -7.56 -10.60
N ALA A 164 -5.90 -7.54 -11.31
CA ALA A 164 -6.10 -6.65 -12.45
C ALA A 164 -6.02 -5.17 -12.02
N LYS A 165 -6.65 -4.83 -10.90
CA LYS A 165 -6.62 -3.48 -10.34
C LYS A 165 -5.23 -3.06 -9.86
N VAL A 166 -4.50 -3.95 -9.19
CA VAL A 166 -3.11 -3.74 -8.80
C VAL A 166 -2.25 -3.45 -10.03
N MET A 167 -2.38 -4.26 -11.08
CA MET A 167 -1.63 -4.05 -12.32
C MET A 167 -2.00 -2.73 -13.01
N GLU A 168 -3.28 -2.36 -13.04
CA GLU A 168 -3.74 -1.08 -13.58
C GLU A 168 -3.14 0.10 -12.80
N PHE A 169 -3.26 0.07 -11.47
CA PHE A 169 -2.71 1.10 -10.59
C PHE A 169 -1.20 1.23 -10.75
N LEU A 170 -0.46 0.13 -10.65
CA LEU A 170 1.00 0.15 -10.76
C LEU A 170 1.46 0.67 -12.12
N ASN A 171 0.85 0.21 -13.22
CA ASN A 171 1.23 0.67 -14.56
C ASN A 171 0.92 2.15 -14.81
N LYS A 172 -0.13 2.70 -14.19
CA LYS A 172 -0.45 4.13 -14.26
C LYS A 172 0.65 5.01 -13.66
N HIS A 173 1.41 4.47 -12.71
CA HIS A 173 2.46 5.19 -11.99
C HIS A 173 3.88 4.85 -12.44
N GLY A 174 4.03 4.04 -13.50
CA GLY A 174 5.28 3.94 -14.24
C GLY A 174 5.40 5.08 -15.24
N GLY A 175 6.46 5.90 -15.10
CA GLY A 175 6.72 7.04 -15.99
C GLY A 175 6.99 6.65 -17.44
#